data_AF-A0A7V6W7K5-F1
#
_entry.id   AF-A0A7V6W7K5-F1
#
_cell.length_a   1.000
_cell.length_b   1.000
_cell.length_c   1.000
_cell.angle_alpha   90.00
_cell.angle_beta   90.00
_cell.angle_gamma   90.00
#
_symmetry.space_group_name_H-M   'P 1'
#
loop_
_entity.id
_entity.type
_entity.pdbx_description
1 polymer ?
#
loop_
_entity_poly.entity_id
_entity_poly.type
_entity_poly.pdbx_seq_one_letter_code
_entity_poly.pdbx_strand_id
1 'polypeptide(L)'
;KGLHKNIPYIIGTTAHEYGAERYQKPQSSQDFLVSYKSKFGDRIDDFLEIIGFKDDPNRAILQGGLNDMIQPGVLAWCEHELILKDRAPTWLYYFTRELPGEMPAGAYHSAELWYVFQTVHRCYRPLCGIDFDLSIAMNKMWANFVKNGNPNSKDLPYWETYSTTSRSGMEFGDRLGMIAYPGSARSRFIANITLEQN
;
A
#
# COMPACT_ATOMS: atom_id res chain seq x y z
N LYS A 1 4.95 22.15 8.11
CA LYS A 1 5.24 21.15 7.06
C LYS A 1 6.75 21.07 6.84
N GLY A 2 7.31 19.87 6.64
CA GLY A 2 8.72 19.70 6.27
C GLY A 2 9.75 19.66 7.41
N LEU A 3 9.33 19.33 8.65
CA LEU A 3 10.27 19.15 9.77
C LEU A 3 11.01 17.81 9.73
N HIS A 4 10.60 16.90 8.85
CA HIS A 4 11.25 15.61 8.67
C HIS A 4 12.47 15.74 7.74
N LYS A 5 13.43 14.83 7.93
CA LYS A 5 14.70 14.85 7.20
C LYS A 5 14.49 14.73 5.70
N ASN A 6 15.35 15.39 4.92
CA ASN A 6 15.42 15.23 3.48
C ASN A 6 16.28 14.01 3.14
N ILE A 7 15.65 12.83 3.09
CA ILE A 7 16.31 11.56 2.79
C ILE A 7 15.47 10.77 1.78
N PRO A 8 16.09 9.89 0.97
CA PRO A 8 15.35 9.05 0.05
C PRO A 8 14.44 8.07 0.80
N TYR A 9 13.30 7.71 0.19
CA TYR A 9 12.32 6.78 0.77
C TYR A 9 12.01 5.62 -0.19
N ILE A 10 12.04 4.38 0.30
CA ILE A 10 11.19 3.31 -0.22
C ILE A 10 10.01 3.18 0.74
N ILE A 11 8.80 3.23 0.19
CA ILE A 11 7.56 3.11 0.95
C ILE A 11 6.53 2.36 0.11
N GLY A 12 5.59 1.67 0.72
CA GLY A 12 4.58 0.94 -0.03
C GLY A 12 3.61 0.21 0.86
N THR A 13 2.72 -0.54 0.21
CA THR A 13 1.64 -1.27 0.86
C THR A 13 1.42 -2.62 0.22
N THR A 14 0.68 -3.46 0.92
CA THR A 14 0.09 -4.69 0.39
C THR A 14 -1.30 -4.40 -0.18
N ALA A 15 -1.72 -5.17 -1.17
CA ALA A 15 -2.99 -4.93 -1.87
C ALA A 15 -4.23 -5.18 -1.02
N HIS A 16 -4.11 -6.07 -0.05
CA HIS A 16 -5.18 -6.46 0.86
C HIS A 16 -4.73 -6.30 2.31
N GLU A 17 -4.37 -5.09 2.78
CA GLU A 17 -3.90 -4.87 4.16
C GLU A 17 -4.87 -5.45 5.21
N TYR A 18 -6.18 -5.47 4.93
CA TYR A 18 -7.17 -6.09 5.82
C TYR A 18 -7.15 -7.64 5.86
N GLY A 19 -6.45 -8.30 4.93
CA GLY A 19 -6.56 -9.74 4.67
C GLY A 19 -6.04 -10.64 5.79
N ALA A 20 -5.15 -10.13 6.65
CA ALA A 20 -4.56 -10.88 7.77
C ALA A 20 -5.39 -10.73 9.05
N GLU A 21 -6.18 -9.67 9.16
CA GLU A 21 -6.77 -9.27 10.42
C GLU A 21 -8.16 -9.86 10.64
N ARG A 22 -8.22 -10.72 11.66
CA ARG A 22 -9.40 -10.95 12.51
C ARG A 22 -9.64 -9.79 13.50
N TYR A 23 -8.95 -8.65 13.37
CA TYR A 23 -8.99 -7.53 14.32
C TYR A 23 -9.99 -6.44 13.91
N GLN A 24 -10.88 -6.12 14.86
CA GLN A 24 -11.74 -4.94 14.91
C GLN A 24 -12.45 -4.55 13.60
N LYS A 25 -13.30 -5.46 13.12
CA LYS A 25 -14.36 -5.07 12.19
C LYS A 25 -15.36 -4.17 12.94
N PRO A 26 -15.84 -3.07 12.33
CA PRO A 26 -17.06 -2.42 12.81
C PRO A 26 -18.15 -3.47 12.97
N GLN A 27 -18.69 -3.61 14.18
CA GLN A 27 -19.59 -4.73 14.50
C GLN A 27 -20.98 -4.57 13.87
N SER A 28 -21.25 -3.38 13.31
CA SER A 28 -22.47 -3.07 12.57
C SER A 28 -22.25 -1.93 11.56
N SER A 29 -23.16 -1.81 10.59
CA SER A 29 -23.23 -0.65 9.69
C SER A 29 -23.40 0.68 10.45
N GLN A 30 -24.08 0.66 11.58
CA GLN A 30 -24.28 1.84 12.40
C GLN A 30 -22.95 2.34 13.01
N ASP A 31 -22.15 1.43 13.57
CA ASP A 31 -20.85 1.78 14.16
C ASP A 31 -19.88 2.30 13.10
N PHE A 32 -19.91 1.70 11.89
CA PHE A 32 -19.15 2.19 10.76
C PHE A 32 -19.52 3.63 10.42
N LEU A 33 -20.82 3.93 10.26
CA LEU A 33 -21.30 5.28 9.95
C LEU A 33 -20.90 6.30 11.02
N VAL A 34 -21.03 5.97 12.30
CA VAL A 34 -20.64 6.87 13.40
C VAL A 34 -19.13 7.16 13.36
N SER A 35 -18.30 6.12 13.23
CA SER A 35 -16.84 6.25 13.19
C SER A 35 -16.37 7.09 12.01
N TYR A 36 -16.91 6.82 10.82
CA TYR A 36 -16.50 7.51 9.60
C TYR A 36 -17.09 8.92 9.47
N LYS A 37 -18.31 9.17 9.98
CA LYS A 37 -18.86 10.52 10.08
C LYS A 37 -18.04 11.41 11.01
N SER A 38 -17.55 10.87 12.13
CA SER A 38 -16.64 11.61 13.00
C SER A 38 -15.31 11.96 12.32
N LYS A 39 -14.85 11.15 11.36
CA LYS A 39 -13.59 11.38 10.63
C LYS A 39 -13.74 12.34 9.46
N PHE A 40 -14.82 12.21 8.69
CA PHE A 40 -15.01 12.90 7.42
C PHE A 40 -16.00 14.05 7.48
N GLY A 41 -16.74 14.22 8.58
CA GLY A 41 -17.70 15.29 8.75
C GLY A 41 -18.72 15.29 7.60
N ASP A 42 -18.84 16.44 6.94
CA ASP A 42 -19.79 16.65 5.84
C ASP A 42 -19.44 15.88 4.55
N ARG A 43 -18.20 15.38 4.43
CA ARG A 43 -17.75 14.59 3.26
C ARG A 43 -18.09 13.10 3.38
N ILE A 44 -18.83 12.68 4.41
CA ILE A 44 -19.15 11.27 4.62
C ILE A 44 -19.98 10.68 3.47
N ASP A 45 -20.94 11.42 2.92
CA ASP A 45 -21.82 10.91 1.87
C ASP A 45 -21.03 10.61 0.58
N ASP A 46 -20.08 11.48 0.20
CA ASP A 46 -19.15 11.24 -0.90
C ASP A 46 -18.33 9.95 -0.67
N PHE A 47 -17.87 9.72 0.57
CA PHE A 47 -17.12 8.51 0.90
C PHE A 47 -17.97 7.25 0.79
N LEU A 48 -19.22 7.30 1.27
CA LEU A 48 -20.15 6.17 1.21
C LEU A 48 -20.49 5.80 -0.23
N GLU A 49 -20.59 6.78 -1.12
CA GLU A 49 -20.73 6.54 -2.56
C GLU A 49 -19.48 5.88 -3.14
N ILE A 50 -18.28 6.41 -2.86
CA ILE A 50 -17.00 5.87 -3.36
C ILE A 50 -16.80 4.41 -2.98
N ILE A 51 -17.19 4.00 -1.77
CA ILE A 51 -17.01 2.62 -1.31
C ILE A 51 -18.19 1.70 -1.69
N GLY A 52 -19.21 2.21 -2.39
CA GLY A 52 -20.40 1.45 -2.76
C GLY A 52 -21.22 0.99 -1.56
N PHE A 53 -21.24 1.78 -0.48
CA PHE A 53 -21.87 1.38 0.78
C PHE A 53 -23.37 1.11 0.63
N LYS A 54 -24.06 1.86 -0.25
CA LYS A 54 -25.49 1.68 -0.50
C LYS A 54 -25.81 0.32 -1.15
N ASP A 55 -24.90 -0.18 -1.98
CA ASP A 55 -25.10 -1.41 -2.76
C ASP A 55 -24.71 -2.65 -1.95
N ASP A 56 -23.57 -2.59 -1.24
CA ASP A 56 -23.09 -3.68 -0.39
C ASP A 56 -22.37 -3.14 0.86
N PRO A 57 -23.11 -2.79 1.93
CA PRO A 57 -22.53 -2.30 3.17
C PRO A 57 -21.51 -3.28 3.78
N ASN A 58 -21.76 -4.58 3.68
CA ASN A 58 -20.91 -5.60 4.28
C ASN A 58 -19.55 -5.65 3.58
N ARG A 59 -19.54 -5.63 2.25
CA ARG A 59 -18.29 -5.55 1.47
C ARG A 59 -17.57 -4.23 1.71
N ALA A 60 -18.29 -3.11 1.72
CA ALA A 60 -17.71 -1.80 1.98
C ALA A 60 -17.03 -1.71 3.36
N ILE A 61 -17.63 -2.31 4.38
CA ILE A 61 -17.03 -2.42 5.72
C ILE A 61 -15.83 -3.37 5.71
N LEU A 62 -15.98 -4.55 5.09
CA LEU A 62 -14.96 -5.59 5.07
C LEU A 62 -13.66 -5.16 4.38
N GLN A 63 -13.76 -4.38 3.30
CA GLN A 63 -12.60 -3.89 2.55
C GLN A 63 -11.87 -2.70 3.21
N GLY A 64 -12.40 -2.21 4.34
CA GLY A 64 -11.82 -1.12 5.11
C GLY A 64 -10.79 -1.54 6.14
N GLY A 65 -10.76 -0.86 7.28
CA GLY A 65 -9.88 -1.22 8.40
C GLY A 65 -8.44 -0.81 8.14
N LEU A 66 -7.48 -1.75 8.18
CA LEU A 66 -6.08 -1.47 7.85
C LEU A 66 -5.91 -0.86 6.46
N ASN A 67 -6.76 -1.23 5.48
CA ASN A 67 -6.76 -0.61 4.16
C ASN A 67 -7.08 0.90 4.23
N ASP A 68 -7.93 1.34 5.15
CA ASP A 68 -8.28 2.76 5.36
C ASP A 68 -7.23 3.53 6.17
N MET A 69 -6.21 2.84 6.68
CA MET A 69 -5.13 3.46 7.45
C MET A 69 -3.81 3.46 6.68
N ILE A 70 -3.36 2.28 6.24
CA ILE A 70 -2.01 2.09 5.69
C ILE A 70 -1.93 2.63 4.26
N GLN A 71 -2.83 2.23 3.35
CA GLN A 71 -2.81 2.72 1.95
C GLN A 71 -2.95 4.24 1.85
N PRO A 72 -3.96 4.88 2.49
CA PRO A 72 -4.05 6.33 2.51
C PRO A 72 -2.83 7.01 3.12
N GLY A 73 -2.28 6.48 4.22
CA GLY A 73 -1.11 7.06 4.89
C GLY A 73 0.12 7.08 3.98
N VAL A 74 0.40 5.96 3.31
CA VAL A 74 1.50 5.86 2.34
C VAL A 74 1.29 6.82 1.16
N LEU A 75 0.08 6.88 0.60
CA LEU A 75 -0.23 7.77 -0.51
C LEU A 75 -0.15 9.25 -0.11
N ALA A 76 -0.67 9.60 1.07
CA ALA A 76 -0.56 10.95 1.62
C ALA A 76 0.90 11.33 1.85
N TRP A 77 1.74 10.41 2.34
CA TRP A 77 3.18 10.65 2.46
C TRP A 77 3.83 10.97 1.11
N CYS A 78 3.56 10.14 0.10
CA CYS A 78 4.10 10.34 -1.25
C CYS A 78 3.68 11.71 -1.83
N GLU A 79 2.40 12.08 -1.74
CA GLU A 79 1.92 13.38 -2.21
C GLU A 79 2.48 14.54 -1.38
N HIS A 80 2.63 14.38 -0.06
CA HIS A 80 3.25 15.38 0.81
C HIS A 80 4.69 15.69 0.38
N GLU A 81 5.49 14.67 0.04
CA GLU A 81 6.85 14.88 -0.46
C GLU A 81 6.87 15.67 -1.78
N LEU A 82 5.84 15.55 -2.63
CA LEU A 82 5.74 16.32 -3.89
C LEU A 82 5.39 17.80 -3.68
N ILE A 83 4.78 18.15 -2.54
CA ILE A 83 4.43 19.54 -2.21
C ILE A 83 5.68 20.32 -1.76
N LEU A 84 6.65 19.62 -1.18
CA LEU A 84 7.88 20.22 -0.69
C LEU A 84 8.91 20.38 -1.82
N LYS A 85 9.72 21.44 -1.76
CA LYS A 85 10.78 21.69 -2.74
C LYS A 85 12.04 20.88 -2.43
N ASP A 86 12.81 20.56 -3.48
CA ASP A 86 14.16 19.98 -3.43
C ASP A 86 14.24 18.71 -2.56
N ARG A 87 13.24 17.86 -2.67
CA ARG A 87 13.15 16.60 -1.92
C ARG A 87 13.94 15.48 -2.57
N ALA A 88 14.54 14.67 -1.72
CA ALA A 88 15.10 13.39 -2.10
C ALA A 88 14.00 12.48 -2.67
N PRO A 89 14.36 11.57 -3.59
CA PRO A 89 13.41 10.72 -4.29
C PRO A 89 12.64 9.75 -3.37
N THR A 90 11.37 9.54 -3.72
CA THR A 90 10.50 8.52 -3.12
C THR A 90 10.20 7.44 -4.14
N TRP A 91 10.35 6.18 -3.77
CA TRP A 91 10.01 5.00 -4.55
C TRP A 91 8.83 4.30 -3.89
N LEU A 92 7.70 4.30 -4.58
CA LEU A 92 6.47 3.66 -4.12
C LEU A 92 6.45 2.19 -4.58
N TYR A 93 6.16 1.24 -3.69
CA TYR A 93 5.86 -0.13 -4.05
C TYR A 93 4.43 -0.54 -3.74
N TYR A 94 3.97 -1.59 -4.42
CA TYR A 94 2.69 -2.23 -4.18
C TYR A 94 2.82 -3.73 -4.28
N PHE A 95 2.69 -4.41 -3.14
CA PHE A 95 2.77 -5.86 -3.07
C PHE A 95 1.40 -6.47 -3.37
N THR A 96 1.29 -7.19 -4.49
CA THR A 96 0.03 -7.75 -5.01
C THR A 96 0.03 -9.27 -5.07
N ARG A 97 1.14 -9.93 -4.69
CA ARG A 97 1.24 -11.39 -4.72
C ARG A 97 0.18 -12.01 -3.81
N GLU A 98 -0.73 -12.79 -4.38
CA GLU A 98 -1.68 -13.58 -3.61
C GLU A 98 -1.00 -14.82 -3.05
N LEU A 99 -0.88 -14.88 -1.71
CA LEU A 99 -0.20 -16.00 -1.08
C LEU A 99 -1.08 -17.27 -1.14
N PRO A 100 -0.55 -18.41 -1.61
CA PRO A 100 -1.30 -19.65 -1.73
C PRO A 100 -1.66 -20.26 -0.36
N GLY A 101 -2.58 -21.24 -0.37
CA GLY A 101 -3.02 -22.01 0.82
C GLY A 101 -4.54 -22.03 1.00
N GLU A 102 -5.00 -22.82 1.97
CA GLU A 102 -6.44 -23.07 2.22
C GLU A 102 -7.23 -21.81 2.64
N MET A 103 -6.53 -20.83 3.20
CA MET A 103 -7.10 -19.54 3.59
C MET A 103 -6.51 -18.44 2.71
N PRO A 104 -7.15 -18.10 1.57
CA PRO A 104 -6.71 -17.01 0.72
C PRO A 104 -6.95 -15.69 1.46
N ALA A 105 -5.88 -15.12 1.99
CA ALA A 105 -5.86 -13.80 2.61
C ALA A 105 -5.41 -12.70 1.62
N GLY A 106 -5.12 -13.10 0.37
CA GLY A 106 -4.50 -12.22 -0.63
C GLY A 106 -3.10 -11.77 -0.23
N ALA A 107 -2.66 -10.65 -0.80
CA ALA A 107 -1.49 -9.91 -0.37
C ALA A 107 -1.80 -9.14 0.92
N TYR A 108 -1.79 -9.85 2.05
CA TYR A 108 -2.23 -9.30 3.32
C TYR A 108 -1.16 -8.48 4.05
N HIS A 109 -1.56 -7.76 5.10
CA HIS A 109 -0.63 -6.95 5.90
C HIS A 109 0.60 -7.73 6.36
N SER A 110 1.79 -7.21 6.05
CA SER A 110 3.09 -7.83 6.33
C SER A 110 3.39 -9.12 5.56
N ALA A 111 2.59 -9.51 4.56
CA ALA A 111 2.85 -10.70 3.75
C ALA A 111 4.13 -10.57 2.91
N GLU A 112 4.54 -9.34 2.57
CA GLU A 112 5.75 -9.05 1.80
C GLU A 112 7.04 -9.27 2.61
N LEU A 113 6.97 -9.32 3.94
CA LEU A 113 8.15 -9.42 4.80
C LEU A 113 8.99 -10.66 4.51
N TRP A 114 8.35 -11.80 4.21
CA TRP A 114 9.09 -13.01 3.81
C TRP A 114 9.94 -12.79 2.56
N TYR A 115 9.47 -11.98 1.63
CA TYR A 115 10.13 -11.68 0.36
C TYR A 115 11.27 -10.70 0.57
N VAL A 116 11.02 -9.60 1.28
CA VAL A 116 12.03 -8.56 1.60
C VAL A 116 13.22 -9.17 2.35
N PHE A 117 12.98 -10.01 3.35
CA PHE A 117 14.02 -10.60 4.19
C PHE A 117 14.61 -11.92 3.65
N GLN A 118 14.22 -12.37 2.45
CA GLN A 118 14.60 -13.70 1.91
C GLN A 118 14.33 -14.87 2.87
N THR A 119 13.20 -14.82 3.56
CA THR A 119 12.74 -15.87 4.48
C THR A 119 11.55 -16.64 3.95
N VAL A 120 11.29 -16.61 2.63
CA VAL A 120 10.23 -17.40 1.96
C VAL A 120 10.31 -18.89 2.27
N HIS A 121 11.52 -19.45 2.45
CA HIS A 121 11.74 -20.84 2.86
C HIS A 121 11.23 -21.18 4.28
N ARG A 122 10.94 -20.17 5.10
CA ARG A 122 10.34 -20.30 6.44
C ARG A 122 8.85 -20.05 6.44
N CYS A 123 8.27 -19.65 5.31
CA CYS A 123 6.84 -19.46 5.20
C CYS A 123 6.16 -20.84 5.24
N TYR A 124 5.11 -20.96 6.07
CA TYR A 124 4.34 -22.20 6.19
C TYR A 124 3.38 -22.43 5.01
N ARG A 125 3.18 -21.41 4.16
CA ARG A 125 2.31 -21.49 3.00
C ARG A 125 2.99 -22.24 1.85
N PRO A 126 2.23 -22.90 0.97
CA PRO A 126 2.79 -23.67 -0.14
C PRO A 126 3.24 -22.75 -1.29
N LEU A 127 4.26 -21.94 -1.02
CA LEU A 127 4.88 -21.03 -1.99
C LEU A 127 5.47 -21.81 -3.18
N CYS A 128 5.50 -21.19 -4.35
CA CYS A 128 6.02 -21.79 -5.58
C CYS A 128 7.17 -20.95 -6.17
N GLY A 129 7.70 -21.36 -7.33
CA GLY A 129 8.93 -20.79 -7.90
C GLY A 129 8.93 -19.26 -8.02
N ILE A 130 7.79 -18.68 -8.42
CA ILE A 130 7.63 -17.21 -8.51
C ILE A 130 7.91 -16.50 -7.19
N ASP A 131 7.63 -17.12 -6.06
CA ASP A 131 7.82 -16.49 -4.75
C ASP A 131 9.32 -16.37 -4.39
N PHE A 132 10.13 -17.33 -4.84
CA PHE A 132 11.58 -17.28 -4.70
C PHE A 132 12.19 -16.23 -5.61
N ASP A 133 11.76 -16.16 -6.87
CA ASP A 133 12.21 -15.16 -7.84
C ASP A 133 11.85 -13.74 -7.38
N LEU A 134 10.62 -13.56 -6.89
CA LEU A 134 10.14 -12.29 -6.35
C LEU A 134 10.91 -11.89 -5.09
N SER A 135 11.22 -12.85 -4.20
CA SER A 135 12.03 -12.60 -3.01
C SER A 135 13.46 -12.17 -3.35
N ILE A 136 14.09 -12.80 -4.34
CA ILE A 136 15.42 -12.40 -4.83
C ILE A 136 15.37 -10.97 -5.39
N ALA A 137 14.38 -10.66 -6.22
CA ALA A 137 14.22 -9.34 -6.82
C ALA A 137 13.98 -8.24 -5.77
N MET A 138 13.00 -8.44 -4.87
CA MET A 138 12.68 -7.51 -3.79
C MET A 138 13.90 -7.25 -2.91
N ASN A 139 14.58 -8.31 -2.46
CA ASN A 139 15.75 -8.15 -1.62
C ASN A 139 16.90 -7.42 -2.33
N LYS A 140 17.15 -7.71 -3.62
CA LYS A 140 18.17 -7.01 -4.41
C LYS A 140 17.84 -5.51 -4.53
N MET A 141 16.57 -5.15 -4.77
CA MET A 141 16.14 -3.74 -4.80
C MET A 141 16.31 -3.05 -3.45
N TRP A 142 15.92 -3.69 -2.34
CA TRP A 142 16.13 -3.15 -0.98
C TRP A 142 17.62 -2.98 -0.67
N ALA A 143 18.45 -3.98 -0.98
CA ALA A 143 19.88 -3.93 -0.76
C ALA A 143 20.56 -2.82 -1.59
N ASN A 144 20.15 -2.63 -2.84
CA ASN A 144 20.64 -1.53 -3.68
C ASN A 144 20.26 -0.16 -3.09
N PHE A 145 19.03 -0.02 -2.62
CA PHE A 145 18.56 1.20 -2.00
C PHE A 145 19.33 1.53 -0.72
N VAL A 146 19.56 0.55 0.16
CA VAL A 146 20.35 0.75 1.38
C VAL A 146 21.80 1.16 1.06
N LYS A 147 22.41 0.60 0.01
CA LYS A 147 23.80 0.92 -0.37
C LYS A 147 23.94 2.28 -1.05
N ASN A 148 22.98 2.61 -1.93
CA ASN A 148 23.17 3.65 -2.94
C ASN A 148 22.09 4.74 -2.92
N GLY A 149 21.06 4.58 -2.08
CA GLY A 149 19.86 5.43 -2.11
C GLY A 149 18.99 5.24 -3.36
N ASN A 150 19.21 4.20 -4.17
CA ASN A 150 18.47 3.91 -5.41
C ASN A 150 18.27 2.39 -5.57
N PRO A 151 17.04 1.87 -5.75
CA PRO A 151 16.78 0.43 -5.83
C PRO A 151 17.23 -0.23 -7.16
N ASN A 152 17.50 0.56 -8.19
CA ASN A 152 17.66 0.06 -9.56
C ASN A 152 18.96 -0.74 -9.79
N SER A 153 18.90 -1.73 -10.67
CA SER A 153 20.06 -2.45 -11.22
C SER A 153 19.76 -2.94 -12.63
N LYS A 154 20.80 -3.26 -13.41
CA LYS A 154 20.69 -3.62 -14.83
C LYS A 154 19.81 -4.86 -15.11
N ASP A 155 19.73 -5.79 -14.17
CA ASP A 155 19.05 -7.08 -14.36
C ASP A 155 17.62 -7.10 -13.79
N LEU A 156 17.09 -5.95 -13.33
CA LEU A 156 15.77 -5.84 -12.75
C LEU A 156 14.92 -4.83 -13.54
N PRO A 157 13.59 -4.94 -13.50
CA PRO A 157 12.72 -3.90 -14.03
C PRO A 157 13.05 -2.54 -13.44
N TYR A 158 13.03 -1.52 -14.28
CA TYR A 158 13.31 -0.16 -13.85
C TYR A 158 12.18 0.34 -12.93
N TRP A 159 12.57 0.84 -11.77
CA TRP A 159 11.70 1.43 -10.76
C TRP A 159 11.78 2.96 -10.83
N GLU A 160 10.76 3.56 -11.42
CA GLU A 160 10.59 5.00 -11.48
C GLU A 160 10.27 5.59 -10.10
N THR A 161 10.79 6.79 -9.83
CA THR A 161 10.43 7.55 -8.63
C THR A 161 9.00 8.09 -8.72
N TYR A 162 8.31 8.14 -7.59
CA TYR A 162 7.01 8.81 -7.47
C TYR A 162 7.17 10.31 -7.74
N SER A 163 6.36 10.86 -8.64
CA SER A 163 6.47 12.24 -9.10
C SER A 163 5.09 12.84 -9.45
N THR A 164 5.07 14.15 -9.71
CA THR A 164 3.85 14.85 -10.14
C THR A 164 3.35 14.40 -11.51
N THR A 165 4.25 13.91 -12.37
CA THR A 165 3.96 13.39 -13.71
C THR A 165 3.70 11.88 -13.75
N SER A 166 4.26 11.13 -12.79
CA SER A 166 4.10 9.68 -12.68
C SER A 166 3.85 9.31 -11.22
N ARG A 167 2.59 8.99 -10.89
CA ARG A 167 2.17 8.50 -9.57
C ARG A 167 2.27 6.97 -9.46
N SER A 168 3.19 6.40 -10.24
CA SER A 168 3.39 4.98 -10.40
C SER A 168 4.12 4.36 -9.21
N GLY A 169 4.00 3.05 -9.06
CA GLY A 169 4.79 2.26 -8.11
C GLY A 169 5.36 1.00 -8.75
N MET A 170 6.30 0.34 -8.08
CA MET A 170 6.76 -1.00 -8.43
C MET A 170 5.80 -2.03 -7.86
N GLU A 171 5.18 -2.80 -8.74
CA GLU A 171 4.37 -3.95 -8.36
C GLU A 171 5.25 -5.15 -8.05
N PHE A 172 4.97 -5.80 -6.92
CA PHE A 172 5.55 -7.07 -6.50
C PHE A 172 4.43 -8.11 -6.38
N GLY A 173 4.13 -8.79 -7.48
CA GLY A 173 3.04 -9.77 -7.55
C GLY A 173 3.34 -10.91 -8.52
N ASP A 174 2.27 -11.41 -9.15
CA ASP A 174 2.39 -12.29 -10.33
C ASP A 174 3.09 -11.56 -11.50
N ARG A 175 3.11 -10.23 -11.44
CA ARG A 175 3.91 -9.34 -12.26
C ARG A 175 4.93 -8.60 -11.39
N LEU A 176 6.17 -8.51 -11.86
CA LEU A 176 7.20 -7.61 -11.34
C LEU A 176 7.40 -6.45 -12.33
N GLY A 177 6.98 -5.24 -11.97
CA GLY A 177 7.13 -4.07 -12.85
C GLY A 177 6.27 -2.88 -12.45
N MET A 178 6.37 -1.77 -13.21
CA MET A 178 5.66 -0.54 -12.89
C MET A 178 4.12 -0.68 -13.02
N ILE A 179 3.39 -0.14 -12.06
CA ILE A 179 1.93 0.04 -12.06
C ILE A 179 1.60 1.53 -11.96
N ALA A 180 0.68 2.03 -12.79
CA ALA A 180 0.43 3.47 -12.97
C ALA A 180 -0.06 4.19 -11.71
N TYR A 181 -0.88 3.53 -10.90
CA TYR A 181 -1.31 4.04 -9.60
C TYR A 181 -1.74 2.86 -8.71
N PRO A 182 -1.02 2.58 -7.61
CA PRO A 182 -1.32 1.44 -6.76
C PRO A 182 -2.46 1.65 -5.76
N GLY A 183 -3.07 2.86 -5.72
CA GLY A 183 -4.20 3.15 -4.85
C GLY A 183 -5.57 2.90 -5.50
N SER A 184 -6.60 2.93 -4.67
CA SER A 184 -8.02 2.95 -5.06
C SER A 184 -8.66 4.33 -4.86
N ALA A 185 -9.85 4.57 -5.42
CA ALA A 185 -10.64 5.76 -5.15
C ALA A 185 -10.89 5.96 -3.65
N ARG A 186 -11.17 4.87 -2.92
CA ARG A 186 -11.27 4.82 -1.46
C ARG A 186 -10.01 5.36 -0.79
N SER A 187 -8.85 4.79 -1.11
CA SER A 187 -7.59 5.20 -0.48
C SER A 187 -7.19 6.64 -0.81
N ARG A 188 -7.48 7.08 -2.06
CA ARG A 188 -7.21 8.43 -2.54
C ARG A 188 -8.04 9.47 -1.79
N PHE A 189 -9.32 9.19 -1.58
CA PHE A 189 -10.21 10.08 -0.85
C PHE A 189 -9.69 10.35 0.58
N ILE A 190 -9.31 9.30 1.29
CA ILE A 190 -8.79 9.39 2.66
C ILE A 190 -7.44 10.12 2.69
N ALA A 191 -6.56 9.83 1.73
CA ALA A 191 -5.26 10.50 1.61
C ALA A 191 -5.43 12.01 1.41
N ASN A 192 -6.38 12.44 0.57
CA ASN A 192 -6.67 13.85 0.34
C ASN A 192 -7.14 14.56 1.62
N ILE A 193 -8.08 13.95 2.37
CA ILE A 193 -8.53 14.49 3.66
C ILE A 193 -7.36 14.61 4.64
N THR A 194 -6.48 13.61 4.68
CA THR A 194 -5.30 13.61 5.56
C THR A 194 -4.34 14.76 5.22
N LEU A 195 -4.17 15.07 3.93
CA LEU A 195 -3.34 16.18 3.46
C LEU A 195 -3.94 17.56 3.73
N GLU A 196 -5.27 17.67 3.76
CA GLU A 196 -5.98 18.92 4.09
C GLU A 196 -5.86 19.27 5.58
N GLN A 197 -5.77 18.25 6.45
CA GLN A 197 -5.69 18.41 7.91
C GLN A 197 -4.28 18.67 8.46
N ASN A 198 -3.23 18.49 7.64
CA ASN A 198 -1.81 18.68 8.01
C ASN A 198 -1.16 19.82 7.23
#